data_AF-A0AAW5HW46-F1
#
_entry.id   AF-A0AAW5HW46-F1
#
_cell.length_a   1.000
_cell.length_b   1.000
_cell.length_c   1.000
_cell.angle_alpha   90.00
_cell.angle_beta   90.00
_cell.angle_gamma   90.00
#
_symmetry.space_group_name_H-M   'P 1'
#
loop_
_entity.id
_entity.type
_entity.pdbx_description
1 polymer ?
#
loop_
_entity_poly.entity_id
_entity_poly.type
_entity_poly.pdbx_seq_one_letter_code
_entity_poly.pdbx_strand_id
1 'polypeptide(L)' 'MSRSSHRVTLADIAKHLGVSTATVSLALNGKPGSRIPEETVRRVREAARELG' A
#
# COMPACT_ATOMS: atom_id res chain seq x y z
N MET A 1 24.06 -1.99 12.38
CA MET A 1 22.58 -2.11 12.43
C MET A 1 22.13 -2.69 11.10
N SER A 2 21.39 -3.80 11.16
CA SER A 2 21.11 -4.71 10.04
C SER A 2 20.52 -4.00 8.82
N ARG A 3 21.23 -4.04 7.68
CA ARG A 3 20.67 -3.76 6.34
C ARG A 3 19.68 -4.89 6.03
N SER A 4 18.50 -4.80 6.61
CA SER A 4 17.45 -5.78 6.38
C SER A 4 17.01 -5.66 4.93
N SER A 5 17.05 -6.78 4.20
CA SER A 5 16.58 -6.93 2.82
C SER A 5 15.35 -6.08 2.56
N HIS A 6 15.38 -5.34 1.44
CA HIS A 6 14.41 -4.38 0.91
C HIS A 6 12.94 -4.84 1.00
N ARG A 7 12.38 -4.94 2.20
CA ARG A 7 10.95 -5.12 2.39
C ARG A 7 10.33 -3.79 2.08
N VAL A 8 9.60 -3.76 0.98
CA VAL A 8 8.76 -2.63 0.64
C VAL A 8 7.85 -2.31 1.80
N THR A 9 7.93 -1.06 2.23
CA THR A 9 7.12 -0.57 3.32
C THR A 9 5.82 0.01 2.79
N LEU A 10 4.82 0.13 3.67
CA LEU A 10 3.57 0.84 3.36
C LEU A 10 3.85 2.29 2.94
N ALA A 11 4.94 2.90 3.42
CA ALA A 11 5.37 4.24 3.06
C ALA A 11 5.87 4.32 1.61
N ASP A 12 6.58 3.30 1.13
CA ASP A 12 7.03 3.23 -0.26
C ASP A 12 5.84 3.10 -1.22
N ILE A 13 4.89 2.23 -0.90
CA ILE A 13 3.65 2.06 -1.68
C ILE A 13 2.83 3.35 -1.68
N ALA A 14 2.71 4.00 -0.52
CA ALA A 14 1.99 5.27 -0.39
C ALA A 14 2.62 6.36 -1.25
N LYS A 15 3.95 6.46 -1.23
CA LYS A 15 4.71 7.42 -2.04
C LYS A 15 4.60 7.12 -3.53
N HIS A 16 4.63 5.85 -3.93
CA HIS A 16 4.49 5.42 -5.31
C HIS A 16 3.11 5.80 -5.89
N LEU A 17 2.05 5.66 -5.09
CA LEU A 17 0.68 5.94 -5.51
C LEU A 17 0.21 7.38 -5.22
N GLY A 18 1.03 8.19 -4.55
CA GLY A 18 0.66 9.55 -4.14
C GLY A 18 -0.49 9.60 -3.13
N VAL A 19 -0.65 8.55 -2.32
CA VAL A 19 -1.71 8.46 -1.29
C VAL A 19 -1.11 8.47 0.11
N SER A 20 -1.96 8.63 1.13
CA SER A 20 -1.51 8.53 2.53
C SER A 20 -1.24 7.07 2.92
N THR A 21 -0.27 6.86 3.82
CA THR A 21 0.01 5.53 4.42
C THR A 21 -1.20 4.93 5.11
N ALA A 22 -2.06 5.76 5.70
CA ALA A 22 -3.34 5.35 6.26
C ALA A 22 -4.27 4.75 5.17
N THR A 23 -4.31 5.34 3.98
CA THR A 23 -5.07 4.82 2.83
C THR A 23 -4.54 3.47 2.38
N VAL A 24 -3.22 3.30 2.29
CA VAL A 24 -2.59 2.01 1.95
C VAL A 24 -2.88 0.95 3.00
N SER A 25 -2.75 1.31 4.28
CA SER A 25 -3.05 0.40 5.39
C SER A 25 -4.52 -0.03 5.38
N LEU A 26 -5.44 0.91 5.15
CA LEU A 26 -6.87 0.63 5.08
C LEU A 26 -7.23 -0.12 3.79
N ALA A 27 -6.49 0.05 2.70
CA ALA A 27 -6.69 -0.74 1.47
C ALA A 27 -6.19 -2.19 1.62
N LEU A 28 -5.11 -2.41 2.38
CA LEU A 28 -4.53 -3.74 2.59
C LEU A 28 -5.19 -4.51 3.75
N ASN A 29 -5.50 -3.82 4.84
CA ASN A 29 -6.05 -4.40 6.08
C ASN A 29 -7.53 -4.09 6.31
N GLY A 30 -8.09 -3.08 5.63
CA GLY A 30 -9.47 -2.67 5.81
C GLY A 30 -10.44 -3.58 5.07
N LYS A 31 -11.72 -3.46 5.45
CA LYS A 31 -12.80 -4.27 4.89
C LYS A 31 -13.23 -3.74 3.52
N PRO A 32 -13.65 -4.62 2.58
CA PRO A 32 -14.34 -4.20 1.37
C PRO A 32 -15.60 -3.39 1.77
N GLY A 33 -15.78 -2.21 1.17
CA GLY A 33 -16.83 -1.24 1.55
C GLY A 33 -16.36 -0.06 2.43
N SER A 34 -15.05 0.03 2.70
CA SER A 34 -14.46 1.26 3.25
C SER A 34 -14.66 2.43 2.28
N ARG A 35 -14.53 3.69 2.73
CA ARG A 35 -14.58 4.92 1.89
C ARG A 35 -13.54 4.96 0.75
N ILE A 36 -12.76 3.90 0.56
CA ILE A 36 -11.74 3.77 -0.46
C ILE A 36 -12.37 3.10 -1.69
N PRO A 37 -12.29 3.73 -2.87
CA PRO A 37 -12.71 3.12 -4.12
C PRO A 37 -12.01 1.77 -4.34
N GLU A 38 -12.73 0.78 -4.85
CA GLU A 38 -12.15 -0.53 -5.16
C GLU A 38 -10.96 -0.43 -6.12
N GLU A 39 -10.99 0.55 -7.04
CA GLU A 39 -9.87 0.87 -7.92
C GLU A 39 -8.59 1.23 -7.14
N THR A 40 -8.71 2.03 -6.08
CA THR A 40 -7.56 2.40 -5.23
C THR A 40 -7.02 1.18 -4.49
N VAL A 41 -7.90 0.31 -3.98
CA VAL A 41 -7.48 -0.95 -3.33
C VAL A 41 -6.72 -1.83 -4.31
N ARG A 42 -7.21 -1.93 -5.55
CA ARG A 42 -6.57 -2.70 -6.61
C ARG A 42 -5.19 -2.14 -6.95
N ARG A 43 -5.07 -0.83 -7.15
CA ARG A 43 -3.78 -0.13 -7.38
C ARG A 43 -2.79 -0.33 -6.23
N VAL A 44 -3.25 -0.26 -4.98
CA VAL A 44 -2.42 -0.52 -3.78
C VAL A 44 -1.88 -1.95 -3.77
N ARG A 45 -2.73 -2.94 -4.06
CA ARG A 45 -2.30 -4.34 -4.15
C ARG A 45 -1.34 -4.59 -5.30
N GLU A 46 -1.53 -3.91 -6.42
CA GLU A 46 -0.66 -4.02 -7.60
C GLU A 46 0.72 -3.41 -7.31
N ALA A 47 0.78 -2.18 -6.81
CA ALA A 47 2.02 -1.53 -6.39
C ALA A 47 2.77 -2.33 -5.31
N ALA A 48 2.06 -2.95 -4.37
CA ALA A 48 2.68 -3.82 -3.38
C ALA A 48 3.34 -5.08 -3.99
N ARG A 49 2.82 -5.58 -5.12
CA ARG A 49 3.42 -6.69 -5.87
C ARG A 49 4.53 -6.24 -6.82
N GLU A 50 4.45 -5.03 -7.36
CA GLU A 50 5.47 -4.49 -8.26
C GLU A 50 6.74 -4.06 -7.51
N LEU A 51 6.57 -3.50 -6.31
CA LEU A 51 7.69 -2.98 -5.53
C LEU A 51 8.37 -4.09 -4.71
N GLY A 52 7.61 -5.07 -4.19
CA GLY A 52 8.06 -6.10 -3.25
C GLY A 52 8.62 -7.34 -3.94
#